data_AF-A0A7J3PLD3-F1
#
_entry.id   AF-A0A7J3PLD3-F1
#
_cell.length_a   1.000
_cell.length_b   1.000
_cell.length_c   1.000
_cell.angle_alpha   90.00
_cell.angle_beta   90.00
_cell.angle_gamma   90.00
#
_symmetry.space_group_name_H-M   'P 1'
#
loop_
_entity.id
_entity.type
_entity.pdbx_description
1 polymer ?
#
loop_
_entity_poly.entity_id
_entity_poly.type
_entity_poly.pdbx_seq_one_letter_code
_entity_poly.pdbx_strand_id
1 'polypeptide(L)'
;MSIGRGGLLASAHWFIGFLVVVLVGLNTLFWGLVTRELGQPEVSARFLLTLFFNRWFVLAMVTGFAVAVLSYWVYIDMGVMLGRFFLSMSIASILLVGYFLLRETVTIQQWVGVLLIVIGALLVGRV
;
A
#
# COMPACT_ATOMS: atom_id res chain seq x y z
N MET A 1 5.72 29.10 22.36
CA MET A 1 4.47 28.31 22.26
C MET A 1 3.97 28.38 20.81
N SER A 2 4.42 27.45 19.96
CA SER A 2 4.06 27.38 18.53
C SER A 2 3.12 26.20 18.31
N ILE A 3 1.85 26.36 18.71
CA ILE A 3 0.84 25.30 18.68
C ILE A 3 0.16 25.17 17.28
N GLY A 4 0.37 26.13 16.38
CA GLY A 4 -0.33 26.15 15.07
C GLY A 4 0.30 25.33 13.93
N ARG A 5 1.62 25.14 13.88
CA ARG A 5 2.30 24.44 12.76
C ARG A 5 2.39 22.92 12.95
N GLY A 6 2.46 22.45 14.20
CA GLY A 6 2.58 21.02 14.50
C GLY A 6 1.31 20.23 14.14
N GLY A 7 0.12 20.78 14.40
CA GLY A 7 -1.16 20.10 14.12
C GLY A 7 -1.48 19.93 12.62
N LEU A 8 -1.16 20.94 11.80
CA LEU A 8 -1.35 20.88 10.35
C LEU A 8 -0.42 19.87 9.69
N LEU A 9 0.87 19.88 10.06
CA LEU A 9 1.84 18.88 9.58
C LEU A 9 1.51 17.48 10.07
N ALA A 10 0.97 17.35 11.30
CA ALA A 10 0.48 16.09 11.82
C ALA A 10 -0.66 15.51 10.97
N SER A 11 -1.66 16.34 10.66
CA SER A 11 -2.80 15.92 9.84
C SER A 11 -2.41 15.56 8.39
N ALA A 12 -1.40 16.22 7.84
CA ALA A 12 -0.96 16.03 6.46
C ALA A 12 -0.29 14.66 6.23
N HIS A 13 0.64 14.26 7.09
CA HIS A 13 1.31 12.96 6.93
C HIS A 13 0.36 11.77 7.17
N TRP A 14 -0.58 11.91 8.11
CA TRP A 14 -1.63 10.91 8.33
C TRP A 14 -2.51 10.76 7.09
N PHE A 15 -2.92 11.87 6.48
CA PHE A 15 -3.70 11.84 5.25
C PHE A 15 -2.92 11.20 4.10
N ILE A 16 -1.66 11.61 3.88
CA ILE A 16 -0.81 11.07 2.81
C ILE A 16 -0.58 9.58 3.01
N GLY A 17 -0.21 9.15 4.22
CA GLY A 17 0.07 7.74 4.43
C GLY A 17 -1.20 6.88 4.49
N PHE A 18 -2.35 7.40 4.92
CA PHE A 18 -3.64 6.73 4.72
C PHE A 18 -3.94 6.54 3.22
N LEU A 19 -3.71 7.57 2.41
CA LEU A 19 -3.84 7.49 0.95
C LEU A 19 -2.90 6.42 0.37
N VAL A 20 -1.65 6.33 0.85
CA VAL A 20 -0.72 5.25 0.47
C VAL A 20 -1.30 3.88 0.84
N VAL A 21 -1.81 3.69 2.05
CA VAL A 21 -2.40 2.42 2.50
C VAL A 21 -3.56 1.99 1.58
N VAL A 22 -4.44 2.92 1.21
CA VAL A 22 -5.55 2.66 0.27
C VAL A 22 -5.00 2.30 -1.11
N LEU A 23 -4.05 3.08 -1.63
CA LEU A 23 -3.45 2.84 -2.95
C LEU A 23 -2.71 1.50 -3.02
N VAL A 24 -2.03 1.08 -1.95
CA VAL A 24 -1.40 -0.24 -1.88
C VAL A 24 -2.46 -1.35 -1.96
N GLY A 25 -3.58 -1.21 -1.27
CA GLY A 25 -4.68 -2.18 -1.38
C GLY A 25 -5.25 -2.27 -2.79
N LEU A 26 -5.49 -1.12 -3.43
CA LEU A 26 -5.92 -1.07 -4.84
C LEU A 26 -4.86 -1.69 -5.77
N ASN A 27 -3.58 -1.42 -5.52
CA ASN A 27 -2.48 -2.00 -6.28
C ASN A 27 -2.48 -3.53 -6.17
N THR A 28 -2.65 -4.08 -4.97
CA THR A 28 -2.79 -5.52 -4.73
C THR A 28 -3.98 -6.10 -5.49
N LEU A 29 -5.13 -5.43 -5.45
CA LEU A 29 -6.31 -5.86 -6.19
C LEU A 29 -6.02 -5.93 -7.69
N PHE A 30 -5.42 -4.88 -8.26
CA PHE A 30 -5.11 -4.83 -9.69
C PHE A 30 -4.15 -5.93 -10.10
N TRP A 31 -3.10 -6.18 -9.31
CA TRP A 31 -2.21 -7.33 -9.56
C TRP A 31 -2.95 -8.67 -9.50
N GLY A 32 -3.84 -8.86 -8.53
CA GLY A 32 -4.68 -10.06 -8.47
C GLY A 32 -5.61 -10.23 -9.67
N LEU A 33 -6.08 -9.13 -10.26
CA LEU A 33 -6.88 -9.16 -11.49
C LEU A 33 -6.02 -9.46 -12.73
N VAL A 34 -4.80 -8.89 -12.81
CA VAL A 34 -3.83 -9.19 -13.88
C VAL A 34 -3.51 -10.67 -13.91
N THR A 35 -3.18 -11.28 -12.77
CA THR A 35 -2.80 -12.70 -12.71
C THR A 35 -3.97 -13.63 -13.01
N ARG A 36 -5.21 -13.24 -12.66
CA ARG A 36 -6.42 -13.97 -13.04
C ARG A 36 -6.72 -13.91 -14.54
N GLU A 37 -6.49 -12.77 -15.20
CA GLU A 37 -6.76 -12.61 -16.64
C GLU A 37 -5.66 -13.18 -17.53
N LEU A 38 -4.39 -13.00 -17.16
CA LEU A 38 -3.25 -13.39 -18.01
C LEU A 38 -2.62 -14.73 -17.62
N GLY A 39 -2.93 -15.26 -16.44
CA GLY A 39 -2.37 -16.53 -15.98
C GLY A 39 -0.88 -16.43 -15.63
N GLN A 40 -0.12 -17.48 -15.97
CA GLN A 40 1.30 -17.58 -15.62
C GLN A 40 2.18 -16.70 -16.53
N PRO A 41 3.27 -16.12 -15.98
CA PRO A 41 4.18 -15.31 -16.76
C PRO A 41 4.95 -16.16 -17.77
N GLU A 42 4.88 -15.78 -19.04
CA GLU A 42 5.68 -16.37 -20.11
C GLU A 42 6.66 -15.34 -20.65
N VAL A 43 7.91 -15.76 -20.91
CA VAL A 43 8.92 -14.92 -21.57
C VAL A 43 8.67 -14.94 -23.08
N SER A 44 7.54 -14.39 -23.52
CA SER A 44 7.17 -14.28 -24.93
C SER A 44 6.79 -12.83 -25.28
N ALA A 45 7.16 -12.39 -26.48
CA ALA A 45 6.81 -11.04 -26.95
C ALA A 45 5.29 -10.82 -26.98
N ARG A 46 4.53 -11.88 -27.29
CA ARG A 46 3.07 -11.87 -27.26
C ARG A 46 2.54 -11.63 -25.85
N PHE A 47 3.08 -12.32 -24.85
CA PHE A 47 2.68 -12.12 -23.46
C PHE A 47 2.99 -10.68 -23.01
N LEU A 48 4.19 -10.17 -23.30
CA LEU A 48 4.57 -8.81 -22.92
C LEU A 48 3.67 -7.73 -23.55
N LEU A 49 3.34 -7.85 -24.83
CA LEU A 49 2.40 -6.93 -25.47
C LEU A 49 1.01 -7.03 -24.84
N THR A 50 0.52 -8.24 -24.59
CA THR A 50 -0.78 -8.45 -23.95
C THR A 50 -0.82 -7.87 -22.53
N LEU A 51 0.25 -8.04 -21.77
CA LEU A 51 0.43 -7.46 -20.43
C LEU A 51 0.43 -5.93 -20.48
N PHE A 52 1.20 -5.33 -21.39
CA PHE A 52 1.34 -3.88 -21.50
C PHE A 52 0.03 -3.18 -21.85
N PHE A 53 -0.84 -3.83 -22.65
CA PHE A 53 -2.17 -3.33 -22.98
C PHE A 53 -3.27 -3.81 -22.04
N ASN A 54 -2.95 -4.60 -21.00
CA ASN A 54 -3.94 -5.02 -20.03
C ASN A 54 -4.32 -3.84 -19.10
N ARG A 55 -5.62 -3.52 -19.05
CA ARG A 55 -6.14 -2.40 -18.25
C ARG A 55 -5.77 -2.48 -16.77
N TRP A 56 -5.78 -3.67 -16.17
CA TRP A 56 -5.45 -3.85 -14.77
C TRP A 56 -3.95 -3.69 -14.53
N PHE A 57 -3.12 -4.13 -15.49
CA PHE A 57 -1.68 -3.90 -15.42
C PHE A 57 -1.36 -2.41 -15.46
N VAL A 58 -1.98 -1.66 -16.37
CA VAL A 58 -1.80 -0.19 -16.42
C VAL A 58 -2.22 0.46 -15.10
N LEU A 59 -3.38 0.07 -14.54
CA LEU A 59 -3.83 0.57 -13.24
C LEU A 59 -2.88 0.18 -12.10
N ALA A 60 -2.33 -1.03 -12.11
CA ALA A 60 -1.31 -1.47 -11.16
C ALA A 60 -0.02 -0.63 -11.30
N MET A 61 0.43 -0.34 -12.52
CA MET A 61 1.62 0.49 -12.72
C MET A 61 1.40 1.93 -12.24
N VAL A 62 0.26 2.53 -12.55
CA VAL A 62 -0.08 3.91 -12.13
C VAL A 62 -0.20 4.00 -10.61
N THR A 63 -0.90 3.06 -9.97
CA THR A 63 -1.05 3.06 -8.51
C THR A 63 0.28 2.77 -7.80
N GLY A 64 1.08 1.83 -8.31
CA GLY A 64 2.40 1.54 -7.76
C GLY A 64 3.35 2.74 -7.84
N PHE A 65 3.31 3.46 -8.97
CA PHE A 65 4.06 4.71 -9.13
C PHE A 65 3.60 5.78 -8.14
N ALA A 66 2.28 5.98 -8.00
CA ALA A 66 1.73 6.93 -7.04
C ALA A 66 2.14 6.60 -5.58
N VAL A 67 2.08 5.32 -5.21
CA VAL A 67 2.56 4.84 -3.90
C VAL A 67 4.04 5.18 -3.70
N ALA A 68 4.90 4.95 -4.69
CA ALA A 68 6.33 5.26 -4.58
C ALA A 68 6.58 6.75 -4.35
N VAL A 69 5.91 7.63 -5.11
CA VAL A 69 6.05 9.08 -4.98
C VAL A 69 5.52 9.57 -3.62
N LEU A 70 4.35 9.13 -3.20
CA LEU A 70 3.76 9.55 -1.92
C LEU A 70 4.56 9.01 -0.72
N SER A 71 5.10 7.79 -0.82
CA SER A 71 5.97 7.22 0.21
C SER A 71 7.24 8.05 0.39
N TYR A 72 7.81 8.58 -0.70
CA TYR A 72 8.95 9.49 -0.63
C TYR A 72 8.64 10.75 0.18
N TRP A 73 7.43 11.30 0.03
CA TRP A 73 7.00 12.47 0.83
C TRP A 73 6.86 12.12 2.31
N VAL A 74 6.28 10.96 2.64
CA VAL A 74 6.22 10.46 4.03
C VAL A 74 7.62 10.33 4.63
N TYR A 75 8.60 9.88 3.85
CA TYR A 75 9.98 9.75 4.32
C TYR A 75 10.69 11.08 4.54
N ILE A 76 10.37 12.11 3.76
CA ILE A 76 10.89 13.46 3.99
C ILE A 76 10.34 14.01 5.30
N ASP A 77 9.04 13.83 5.56
CA ASP A 77 8.37 14.45 6.70
C ASP A 77 8.66 13.73 8.03
N MET A 78 8.66 12.40 8.03
CA MET A 78 8.80 11.59 9.26
C MET A 78 10.20 10.99 9.44
N GLY A 79 11.06 11.09 8.42
CA GLY A 79 12.29 10.32 8.33
C GLY A 79 12.03 8.87 7.92
N VAL A 80 13.08 8.21 7.41
CA VAL A 80 12.97 6.87 6.80
C VAL A 80 12.50 5.80 7.80
N MET A 81 12.98 5.83 9.04
CA MET A 81 12.64 4.81 10.04
C MET A 81 11.16 4.88 10.43
N LEU A 82 10.70 6.05 10.90
CA LEU A 82 9.31 6.24 11.31
C LEU A 82 8.35 6.13 10.12
N GLY A 83 8.73 6.67 8.96
CA GLY A 83 7.94 6.54 7.74
C GLY A 83 7.77 5.09 7.28
N ARG A 84 8.81 4.25 7.32
CA ARG A 84 8.68 2.81 6.98
C ARG A 84 7.78 2.09 7.96
N PHE A 85 7.90 2.41 9.25
CA PHE A 85 7.04 1.84 10.27
C PHE A 85 5.58 2.28 10.06
N PHE A 86 5.33 3.56 9.80
CA PHE A 86 3.99 4.07 9.50
C PHE A 86 3.38 3.41 8.25
N LEU A 87 4.15 3.32 7.17
CA LEU A 87 3.72 2.70 5.92
C LEU A 87 3.54 1.19 6.02
N SER A 88 4.05 0.53 7.08
CA SER A 88 3.80 -0.89 7.33
C SER A 88 2.31 -1.20 7.53
N MET A 89 1.48 -0.20 7.89
CA MET A 89 0.01 -0.30 7.87
C MET A 89 -0.55 -0.76 6.54
N SER A 90 0.18 -0.56 5.43
CA SER A 90 -0.21 -1.04 4.11
C SER A 90 -0.38 -2.55 4.08
N ILE A 91 0.31 -3.30 4.94
CA ILE A 91 0.15 -4.76 5.09
C ILE A 91 -1.30 -5.11 5.49
N ALA A 92 -1.93 -4.31 6.34
CA ALA A 92 -3.34 -4.52 6.69
C ALA A 92 -4.24 -4.40 5.45
N SER A 93 -3.99 -3.40 4.61
CA SER A 93 -4.72 -3.19 3.35
C SER A 93 -4.53 -4.35 2.38
N ILE A 94 -3.29 -4.83 2.22
CA ILE A 94 -2.97 -6.00 1.39
C ILE A 94 -3.76 -7.23 1.86
N LEU A 95 -3.75 -7.51 3.16
CA LEU A 95 -4.43 -8.69 3.71
C LEU A 95 -5.96 -8.57 3.62
N LEU A 96 -6.53 -7.39 3.85
CA LEU A 96 -7.96 -7.16 3.69
C LEU A 96 -8.39 -7.36 2.24
N VAL A 97 -7.65 -6.82 1.28
CA VAL A 97 -7.94 -6.99 -0.16
C VAL A 97 -7.74 -8.44 -0.58
N GLY A 98 -6.64 -9.07 -0.18
CA GLY A 98 -6.35 -10.48 -0.46
C GLY A 98 -7.47 -11.40 0.04
N TYR A 99 -7.86 -11.23 1.30
CA TYR A 99 -8.89 -12.05 1.92
C TYR A 99 -10.29 -11.80 1.35
N PHE A 100 -10.75 -10.55 1.31
CA PHE A 100 -12.14 -10.24 0.94
C PHE A 100 -12.39 -10.21 -0.58
N LEU A 101 -11.45 -9.65 -1.36
CA LEU A 101 -11.64 -9.43 -2.80
C LEU A 101 -10.98 -10.53 -3.64
N LEU A 102 -9.79 -10.97 -3.24
CA LEU A 102 -9.06 -12.03 -3.95
C LEU A 102 -9.38 -13.44 -3.42
N ARG A 103 -10.12 -13.55 -2.30
CA ARG A 103 -10.51 -14.82 -1.66
C ARG A 103 -9.31 -15.72 -1.31
N GLU A 104 -8.19 -15.09 -0.97
CA GLU A 104 -6.99 -15.79 -0.51
C GLU A 104 -7.14 -16.21 0.95
N THR A 105 -6.45 -17.27 1.36
CA THR A 105 -6.47 -17.74 2.74
C THR A 105 -5.47 -16.93 3.57
N VAL A 106 -5.92 -16.47 4.75
CA VAL A 106 -5.10 -15.71 5.70
C VAL A 106 -4.97 -16.52 6.99
N THR A 107 -3.72 -16.68 7.45
CA THR A 107 -3.43 -17.44 8.67
C THR A 107 -3.67 -16.60 9.93
N ILE A 108 -3.84 -17.27 11.08
CA ILE A 108 -3.99 -16.59 12.37
C ILE A 108 -2.75 -15.74 12.68
N GLN A 109 -1.55 -16.20 12.30
CA GLN A 109 -0.32 -15.44 12.50
C GLN A 109 -0.31 -14.12 11.72
N GLN A 110 -0.87 -14.11 10.50
CA GLN A 110 -1.01 -12.88 9.70
C GLN A 110 -1.98 -11.90 10.35
N TRP A 111 -3.11 -12.37 10.89
CA TRP A 111 -4.06 -11.53 11.63
C TRP A 111 -3.45 -10.91 12.89
N VAL A 112 -2.69 -11.69 13.66
CA VAL A 112 -1.94 -11.17 14.81
C VAL A 112 -0.93 -10.10 14.37
N GLY A 113 -0.23 -10.33 13.26
CA GLY A 113 0.67 -9.35 12.66
C GLY A 113 -0.01 -8.03 12.32
N VAL A 114 -1.20 -8.08 11.69
CA VAL A 114 -2.01 -6.88 11.40
C VAL A 114 -2.35 -6.12 12.67
N LEU A 115 -2.82 -6.82 13.70
CA LEU A 115 -3.18 -6.20 14.97
C LEU A 115 -1.99 -5.43 15.58
N LEU A 116 -0.81 -6.06 15.60
CA LEU A 116 0.42 -5.44 16.12
C LEU A 116 0.85 -4.23 15.30
N ILE A 117 0.74 -4.30 13.96
CA ILE A 117 1.04 -3.17 13.06
C ILE A 117 0.12 -1.99 13.33
N VAL A 118 -1.19 -2.23 13.47
CA VAL A 118 -2.17 -1.17 13.74
C VAL A 118 -1.90 -0.50 15.08
N ILE A 119 -1.68 -1.28 16.14
CA ILE A 119 -1.35 -0.75 17.47
C ILE A 119 -0.06 0.05 17.40
N GLY A 120 0.97 -0.52 16.77
CA GLY A 120 2.26 0.13 16.58
C GLY A 120 2.11 1.48 15.90
N ALA A 121 1.43 1.53 14.75
CA ALA A 121 1.25 2.74 13.97
C ALA A 121 0.46 3.81 14.72
N LEU A 122 -0.56 3.43 15.51
CA LEU A 122 -1.30 4.35 16.38
C LEU A 122 -0.42 4.94 17.51
N LEU A 123 0.56 4.19 18.01
CA LEU A 123 1.51 4.69 19.00
C LEU A 123 2.51 5.66 18.36
N VAL A 124 3.03 5.33 17.18
CA VAL A 124 4.05 6.14 16.49
C VAL A 124 3.46 7.41 15.89
N GLY A 125 2.31 7.34 15.23
CA GLY A 125 1.70 8.52 14.61
C GLY A 125 1.06 9.51 15.60
N ARG A 126 1.15 9.25 16.91
CA ARG A 126 0.85 10.24 17.98
C ARG A 126 2.05 11.13 18.32
N VAL A 127 3.26 10.71 17.95
CA VAL A 127 4.53 11.42 18.22
C VAL A 127 4.74 12.47 17.14
#